data_AF-A0A9N9BZW4-F1
#
_entry.id   AF-A0A9N9BZW4-F1
#
_cell.length_a   1.000
_cell.length_b   1.000
_cell.length_c   1.000
_cell.angle_alpha   90.00
_cell.angle_beta   90.00
_cell.angle_gamma   90.00
#
_symmetry.space_group_name_H-M   'P 1'
#
loop_
_entity.id
_entity.type
_entity.pdbx_description
1 polymer ?
#
loop_
_entity_poly.entity_id
_entity_poly.type
_entity_poly.pdbx_seq_one_letter_code
_entity_poly.pdbx_strand_id
1 'polypeptide(L)'
;MPVLGILIMVNLCNELCTFVLNQWLENVPTLTEDNVPIPVPGARAVIAPQLRQTGHFEEMSVIVDEEEHSIEMHLPYVYKILESKINSIKIVPIMVGSLSESKEQLYGKILSSYLSDPSNLFVISSDFCHWGQRFSYTYYSDSVNTTYLPRKSNTPLSIPIYKSIENLDREGMTIIEEMNHKEFHTYLSKTKNTICGRHPIGVLLSTIDALQNSQEKTVTEEEGKPNLPFDTTKPRIRFVHYSQSSQVTRGDDSSVSYASAYVYLP
;
A
#
# COMPACT_ATOMS: atom_id res chain seq x y z
N MET A 1 -5.30 -2.23 15.88
CA MET A 1 -4.97 -0.94 15.24
C MET A 1 -4.62 -1.24 13.78
N PRO A 2 -5.18 -0.58 12.76
CA PRO A 2 -4.58 -0.62 11.45
C PRO A 2 -3.67 0.61 11.31
N VAL A 3 -2.37 0.37 11.39
CA VAL A 3 -1.30 1.32 11.02
C VAL A 3 -0.82 0.86 9.66
N LEU A 4 -0.83 1.72 8.61
CA LEU A 4 -0.22 1.38 7.31
C LEU A 4 0.57 2.50 6.68
N GLY A 5 1.73 2.12 6.19
CA GLY A 5 2.69 2.97 5.52
C GLY A 5 2.54 3.02 4.01
N ILE A 6 2.91 4.18 3.48
CA ILE A 6 3.40 4.36 2.13
C ILE A 6 4.92 4.28 2.20
N LEU A 7 5.54 3.49 1.33
CA LEU A 7 6.97 3.54 1.12
C LEU A 7 7.23 4.22 -0.22
N ILE A 8 7.79 5.42 -0.22
CA ILE A 8 8.21 6.10 -1.44
C ILE A 8 9.71 5.83 -1.62
N MET A 9 10.11 5.25 -2.74
CA MET A 9 11.53 5.19 -3.10
C MET A 9 11.87 6.34 -4.02
N VAL A 10 12.88 7.12 -3.62
CA VAL A 10 13.30 8.32 -4.32
C VAL A 10 14.79 8.22 -4.63
N ASN A 11 15.17 8.42 -5.89
CA ASN A 11 16.58 8.49 -6.27
C ASN A 11 17.04 9.96 -6.24
N LEU A 12 17.71 10.39 -5.16
CA LEU A 12 18.28 11.74 -5.08
C LEU A 12 19.69 11.70 -4.49
N CYS A 13 20.64 12.47 -5.02
CA CYS A 13 22.05 12.45 -4.62
C CYS A 13 22.32 13.14 -3.25
N ASN A 14 23.44 12.77 -2.61
CA ASN A 14 24.17 13.37 -1.46
C ASN A 14 23.72 13.18 0.02
N GLU A 15 24.69 13.44 0.92
CA GLU A 15 25.16 12.67 2.10
C GLU A 15 24.66 13.09 3.51
N LEU A 16 25.03 12.22 4.49
CA LEU A 16 25.19 12.40 5.95
C LEU A 16 23.98 12.17 6.89
N CYS A 17 24.04 11.10 7.70
CA CYS A 17 24.24 11.15 9.17
C CYS A 17 24.25 9.71 9.77
N THR A 18 25.19 9.36 10.65
CA THR A 18 25.61 7.94 10.86
C THR A 18 25.82 7.47 12.31
N PHE A 19 25.40 8.18 13.36
CA PHE A 19 25.90 7.83 14.70
C PHE A 19 25.04 6.82 15.48
N VAL A 20 23.71 6.97 15.48
CA VAL A 20 22.80 6.14 16.31
C VAL A 20 22.57 4.75 15.69
N LEU A 21 22.57 4.67 14.36
CA LEU A 21 22.47 3.42 13.61
C LEU A 21 23.65 2.46 13.90
N ASN A 22 24.83 2.99 14.22
CA ASN A 22 26.01 2.16 14.49
C ASN A 22 25.93 1.38 15.82
N GLN A 23 25.29 1.93 16.86
CA GLN A 23 25.16 1.24 18.16
C GLN A 23 24.19 0.05 18.11
N TRP A 24 23.16 0.11 17.27
CA TRP A 24 22.22 -0.99 17.08
C TRP A 24 22.83 -2.12 16.23
N LEU A 25 23.65 -1.77 15.24
CA LEU A 25 24.36 -2.72 14.37
C LEU A 25 25.45 -3.52 15.08
N GLU A 26 25.98 -3.03 16.22
CA GLU A 26 26.97 -3.74 17.04
C GLU A 26 26.40 -4.97 17.77
N ASN A 27 25.07 -5.10 17.87
CA ASN A 27 24.40 -6.19 18.59
C ASN A 27 23.84 -7.31 17.69
N VAL A 28 23.97 -7.19 16.36
CA VAL A 28 23.49 -8.20 15.40
C VAL A 28 24.56 -9.29 15.19
N PRO A 29 24.23 -10.59 15.32
CA PRO A 29 25.19 -11.67 15.08
C PRO A 29 25.76 -11.63 13.66
N THR A 30 27.04 -11.95 13.50
CA THR A 30 27.74 -11.90 12.20
C THR A 30 27.54 -13.15 11.34
N LEU A 31 26.91 -14.20 11.90
CA LEU A 31 26.72 -15.51 11.29
C LEU A 31 25.31 -16.05 11.57
N THR A 32 24.76 -16.81 10.63
CA THR A 32 23.56 -17.66 10.86
C THR A 32 23.94 -18.94 11.62
N GLU A 33 22.95 -19.69 12.13
CA GLU A 33 23.17 -20.97 12.83
C GLU A 33 23.91 -22.03 11.98
N ASP A 34 23.83 -21.92 10.64
CA ASP A 34 24.52 -22.78 9.68
C ASP A 34 25.89 -22.23 9.24
N ASN A 35 26.49 -21.31 10.01
CA ASN A 35 27.79 -20.68 9.75
C ASN A 35 27.89 -19.90 8.42
N VAL A 36 26.75 -19.47 7.86
CA VAL A 36 26.74 -18.58 6.69
C VAL A 36 26.96 -17.13 7.16
N PRO A 37 27.94 -16.40 6.59
CA PRO A 37 28.14 -14.98 6.88
C PRO A 37 26.88 -14.18 6.57
N ILE A 38 26.34 -13.51 7.59
CA ILE A 38 25.23 -12.58 7.39
C ILE A 38 25.84 -11.34 6.71
N PRO A 39 25.45 -11.01 5.46
CA PRO A 39 26.07 -9.92 4.72
C PRO A 39 25.57 -8.60 5.32
N VAL A 40 26.54 -7.94 5.95
CA VAL A 40 26.41 -6.87 6.93
C VAL A 40 25.90 -5.53 6.32
N PRO A 41 25.87 -4.42 7.08
CA PRO A 41 24.70 -3.61 7.36
C PRO A 41 24.69 -2.26 6.61
N GLY A 42 23.70 -1.42 6.89
CA GLY A 42 23.68 -0.02 6.42
C GLY A 42 22.55 0.34 5.46
N ALA A 43 21.36 -0.25 5.62
CA ALA A 43 20.16 0.35 5.04
C ALA A 43 19.99 1.78 5.61
N ARG A 44 20.06 2.78 4.75
CA ARG A 44 19.80 4.18 5.10
C ARG A 44 18.46 4.59 4.52
N ALA A 45 17.48 4.81 5.40
CA ALA A 45 16.30 5.59 5.07
C ALA A 45 16.73 7.05 4.89
N VAL A 46 16.31 7.68 3.79
CA VAL A 46 16.46 9.11 3.58
C VAL A 46 15.09 9.74 3.76
N ILE A 47 14.97 10.58 4.78
CA ILE A 47 13.78 11.40 4.95
C ILE A 47 13.89 12.53 3.93
N ALA A 48 12.96 12.59 2.97
CA ALA A 48 12.93 13.65 1.97
C ALA A 48 12.77 15.02 2.67
N PRO A 49 13.81 15.89 2.72
CA PRO A 49 13.75 17.15 3.47
C PRO A 49 12.69 18.11 2.88
N GLN A 50 12.41 17.95 1.58
CA GLN A 50 11.41 18.70 0.83
C GLN A 50 9.98 18.40 1.30
N LEU A 51 9.69 17.17 1.76
CA LEU A 51 8.37 16.84 2.33
C LEU A 51 8.15 17.57 3.65
N ARG A 52 9.18 17.69 4.50
CA ARG A 52 9.08 18.46 5.76
C ARG A 52 8.77 19.94 5.52
N GLN A 53 9.35 20.53 4.47
CA GLN A 53 9.14 21.94 4.13
C GLN A 53 7.68 22.25 3.74
N THR A 54 6.87 21.24 3.41
CA THR A 54 5.43 21.44 3.17
C THR A 54 4.66 21.80 4.44
N GLY A 55 5.21 21.53 5.63
CA GLY A 55 4.52 21.74 6.91
C GLY A 55 3.37 20.75 7.18
N HIS A 56 3.23 19.70 6.36
CA HIS A 56 2.15 18.72 6.46
C HIS A 56 2.58 17.36 7.01
N PHE A 57 3.84 17.18 7.39
CA PHE A 57 4.37 15.92 7.93
C PHE A 57 4.91 16.14 9.33
N GLU A 58 4.75 15.12 10.17
CA GLU A 58 5.30 15.05 11.52
C GLU A 58 6.46 14.04 11.54
N GLU A 59 7.44 14.27 12.41
CA GLU A 59 8.48 13.27 12.66
C GLU A 59 7.91 12.16 13.56
N MET A 60 8.10 10.92 13.12
CA MET A 60 7.82 9.76 13.94
C MET A 60 8.96 9.56 14.95
N SER A 61 8.63 9.22 16.19
CA SER A 61 9.65 8.79 17.16
C SER A 61 10.20 7.41 16.78
N VAL A 62 11.46 7.14 17.12
CA VAL A 62 12.11 5.83 16.91
C VAL A 62 11.30 4.66 17.45
N ILE A 63 10.70 4.81 18.64
CA ILE A 63 9.89 3.73 19.25
C ILE A 63 8.71 3.36 18.36
N VAL A 64 7.98 4.36 17.88
CA VAL A 64 6.83 4.14 16.98
C VAL A 64 7.29 3.55 15.64
N ASP A 65 8.48 3.94 15.15
CA ASP A 65 9.06 3.39 13.91
C ASP A 65 9.42 1.90 14.06
N GLU A 66 10.11 1.54 15.15
CA GLU A 66 10.49 0.15 15.45
C GLU A 66 9.29 -0.75 15.79
N GLU A 67 8.18 -0.18 16.28
CA GLU A 67 6.92 -0.89 16.52
C GLU A 67 6.04 -1.01 15.26
N GLU A 68 6.40 -0.34 14.16
CA GLU A 68 5.65 -0.35 12.90
C GLU A 68 6.16 -1.45 11.94
N HIS A 69 5.28 -2.34 11.51
CA HIS A 69 5.66 -3.47 10.65
C HIS A 69 5.22 -3.33 9.19
N SER A 70 4.22 -2.49 8.89
CA SER A 70 3.65 -2.34 7.54
C SER A 70 4.67 -1.85 6.51
N ILE A 71 5.68 -1.07 6.91
CA ILE A 71 6.80 -0.64 6.05
C ILE A 71 7.91 -1.68 6.04
N GLU A 72 8.26 -2.23 7.20
CA GLU A 72 9.33 -3.21 7.38
C GLU A 72 9.15 -4.41 6.43
N MET A 73 7.91 -4.90 6.27
CA MET A 73 7.60 -6.06 5.42
C MET A 73 7.92 -5.84 3.93
N HIS A 74 8.03 -4.60 3.46
CA HIS A 74 8.41 -4.32 2.06
C HIS A 74 9.92 -4.30 1.84
N LEU A 75 10.72 -4.05 2.88
CA LEU A 75 12.17 -3.86 2.74
C LEU A 75 12.88 -5.09 2.14
N PRO A 76 12.57 -6.35 2.53
CA PRO A 76 13.20 -7.52 1.92
C PRO A 76 12.86 -7.68 0.42
N TYR A 77 11.60 -7.44 0.04
CA TYR A 77 11.16 -7.52 -1.37
C TYR A 77 11.82 -6.43 -2.22
N VAL A 78 11.85 -5.20 -1.71
CA VAL A 78 12.50 -4.06 -2.35
C VAL A 78 13.99 -4.35 -2.55
N TYR A 79 14.68 -4.81 -1.50
CA TYR A 79 16.09 -5.19 -1.59
C TYR A 79 16.29 -6.24 -2.68
N LYS A 80 15.46 -7.29 -2.69
CA LYS A 80 15.62 -8.38 -3.66
C LYS A 80 15.42 -7.93 -5.11
N ILE A 81 14.43 -7.07 -5.37
CA ILE A 81 14.14 -6.56 -6.73
C ILE A 81 15.22 -5.57 -7.20
N LEU A 82 15.84 -4.83 -6.28
CA LEU A 82 16.78 -3.76 -6.58
C LEU A 82 18.22 -4.06 -6.15
N GLU A 83 18.55 -5.33 -5.89
CA GLU A 83 19.85 -5.74 -5.32
C GLU A 83 21.04 -5.22 -6.15
N SER A 84 20.93 -5.24 -7.48
CA SER A 84 21.96 -4.74 -8.39
C SER A 84 22.10 -3.21 -8.43
N LYS A 85 21.12 -2.49 -7.86
CA LYS A 85 21.03 -1.03 -7.84
C LYS A 85 21.00 -0.47 -6.42
N ILE A 86 21.20 -1.30 -5.39
CA ILE A 86 20.96 -0.92 -3.99
C ILE A 86 21.77 0.32 -3.54
N ASN A 87 22.98 0.50 -4.10
CA ASN A 87 23.83 1.66 -3.82
C ASN A 87 23.35 2.98 -4.46
N SER A 88 22.34 2.90 -5.34
CA SER A 88 21.82 4.03 -6.12
C SER A 88 20.35 4.34 -5.81
N ILE A 89 19.75 3.65 -4.83
CA ILE A 89 18.38 3.91 -4.41
C ILE A 89 18.36 4.55 -3.02
N LYS A 90 17.34 5.37 -2.76
CA LYS A 90 17.00 5.79 -1.40
C LYS A 90 15.54 5.47 -1.12
N ILE A 91 15.28 5.26 0.16
CA ILE A 91 13.96 4.92 0.66
C ILE A 91 13.45 6.07 1.52
N VAL A 92 12.26 6.56 1.23
CA VAL A 92 11.50 7.58 1.97
C VAL A 92 10.28 6.90 2.60
N PRO A 93 10.38 6.44 3.85
CA PRO A 93 9.23 5.88 4.56
C PRO A 93 8.24 6.99 4.93
N ILE A 94 6.96 6.76 4.65
CA ILE A 94 5.86 7.66 5.02
C ILE A 94 4.79 6.84 5.73
N MET A 95 4.66 6.98 7.04
CA MET A 95 3.54 6.39 7.76
C MET A 95 2.27 7.21 7.50
N VAL A 96 1.20 6.54 7.08
CA VAL A 96 -0.09 7.18 6.85
C VAL A 96 -1.03 6.82 7.99
N GLY A 97 -1.41 7.83 8.77
CA GLY A 97 -2.41 7.68 9.82
C GLY A 97 -3.84 7.62 9.28
N SER A 98 -4.81 7.84 10.17
CA SER A 98 -6.21 7.98 9.77
C SER A 98 -6.43 9.32 9.10
N LEU A 99 -6.69 9.32 7.79
CA LEU A 99 -6.92 10.54 7.02
C LEU A 99 -8.41 10.77 6.76
N SER A 100 -8.80 12.04 6.63
CA SER A 100 -10.06 12.42 5.98
C SER A 100 -9.88 12.41 4.46
N GLU A 101 -10.99 12.31 3.72
CA GLU A 101 -11.00 12.43 2.25
C GLU A 101 -10.26 13.69 1.76
N SER A 102 -10.49 14.83 2.41
CA SER A 102 -9.80 16.09 2.10
C SER A 102 -8.29 16.06 2.38
N LYS A 103 -7.85 15.32 3.39
CA LYS A 103 -6.41 15.14 3.67
C LYS A 103 -5.78 14.20 2.65
N GLU A 104 -6.48 13.15 2.23
CA GLU A 104 -6.00 12.27 1.14
C GLU A 104 -5.78 13.07 -0.15
N GLN A 105 -6.71 13.97 -0.50
CA GLN A 105 -6.57 14.88 -1.64
C GLN A 105 -5.38 15.84 -1.49
N LEU A 106 -5.20 16.41 -0.28
CA LEU A 106 -4.07 17.29 0.03
C LEU A 106 -2.72 16.56 -0.15
N TYR A 107 -2.56 15.39 0.48
CA TYR A 107 -1.33 14.60 0.34
C TYR A 107 -1.16 14.08 -1.08
N GLY A 108 -2.26 13.74 -1.76
CA GLY A 108 -2.28 13.38 -3.16
C GLY A 108 -1.62 14.44 -4.03
N LYS A 109 -2.01 15.71 -3.82
CA LYS A 109 -1.43 16.87 -4.50
C LYS A 109 0.04 17.12 -4.13
N ILE A 110 0.44 16.90 -2.88
CA ILE A 110 1.84 17.05 -2.45
C ILE A 110 2.74 16.00 -3.11
N LEU A 111 2.23 14.77 -3.23
CA LEU A 111 2.99 13.63 -3.73
C LEU A 111 2.98 13.50 -5.26
N SER A 112 2.13 14.26 -5.96
CA SER A 112 1.96 14.12 -7.42
C SER A 112 3.24 14.39 -8.20
N SER A 113 3.99 15.43 -7.85
CA SER A 113 5.28 15.73 -8.50
C SER A 113 6.30 14.60 -8.34
N TYR A 114 6.27 13.89 -7.21
CA TYR A 114 7.14 12.73 -6.99
C TYR A 114 6.65 11.50 -7.76
N LEU A 115 5.34 11.30 -7.88
CA LEU A 115 4.77 10.18 -8.64
C LEU A 115 4.98 10.35 -10.16
N SER A 116 5.01 11.58 -10.68
CA SER A 116 5.29 11.85 -12.10
C SER A 116 6.74 11.69 -12.51
N ASP A 117 7.67 11.58 -11.55
CA ASP A 117 9.08 11.40 -11.86
C ASP A 117 9.35 9.90 -12.12
N PRO A 118 9.76 9.52 -13.35
CA PRO A 118 9.97 8.11 -13.72
C PRO A 118 11.14 7.45 -12.99
N SER A 119 11.94 8.21 -12.24
CA SER A 119 13.00 7.68 -11.38
C SER A 119 12.50 7.20 -10.01
N ASN A 120 11.24 7.47 -9.67
CA ASN A 120 10.64 7.10 -8.40
C ASN A 120 9.78 5.85 -8.51
N LEU A 121 9.69 5.11 -7.39
CA LEU A 121 8.80 3.96 -7.25
C LEU A 121 8.00 4.12 -5.96
N PHE A 122 6.67 4.06 -6.08
CA PHE A 122 5.75 4.07 -4.95
C PHE A 122 5.34 2.64 -4.61
N VAL A 123 5.52 2.27 -3.34
CA VAL A 123 5.03 1.01 -2.79
C VAL A 123 3.95 1.33 -1.76
N ILE A 124 2.72 0.93 -2.07
CA ILE A 124 1.55 1.16 -1.22
C ILE A 124 1.26 -0.12 -0.44
N SER A 125 1.43 -0.08 0.89
CA SER A 125 1.22 -1.24 1.76
C SER A 125 -0.25 -1.39 2.11
N SER A 126 -0.85 -2.55 1.78
CA SER A 126 -2.21 -2.90 2.23
C SER A 126 -2.50 -4.39 2.18
N ASP A 127 -3.02 -4.90 3.29
CA ASP A 127 -3.91 -6.06 3.30
C ASP A 127 -5.34 -5.63 2.94
N PHE A 128 -6.15 -6.57 2.44
CA PHE A 128 -7.56 -6.36 2.08
C PHE A 128 -8.49 -6.74 3.24
N CYS A 129 -9.57 -7.50 3.06
CA CYS A 129 -10.50 -7.84 4.13
C CYS A 129 -9.83 -8.65 5.25
N HIS A 130 -9.92 -8.15 6.49
CA HIS A 130 -9.70 -8.88 7.72
C HIS A 130 -11.06 -9.37 8.22
N TRP A 131 -11.40 -10.61 7.91
CA TRP A 131 -12.71 -11.19 8.23
C TRP A 131 -12.65 -12.10 9.45
N GLY A 132 -13.59 -11.96 10.37
CA GLY A 132 -13.78 -12.83 11.54
C GLY A 132 -14.11 -12.08 12.82
N GLN A 133 -14.55 -12.83 13.82
CA GLN A 133 -14.93 -12.28 15.14
C GLN A 133 -13.77 -11.53 15.81
N ARG A 134 -12.53 -12.01 15.65
CA ARG A 134 -11.32 -11.37 16.21
C ARG A 134 -11.02 -9.98 15.63
N PHE A 135 -11.57 -9.67 14.46
CA PHE A 135 -11.45 -8.37 13.80
C PHE A 135 -12.72 -7.52 13.97
N SER A 136 -13.71 -8.02 14.72
CA SER A 136 -15.04 -7.39 14.84
C SER A 136 -15.71 -7.12 13.48
N TYR A 137 -15.42 -7.96 12.47
CA TYR A 137 -15.90 -7.77 11.11
C TYR A 137 -16.29 -9.12 10.48
N THR A 138 -17.58 -9.39 10.39
CA THR A 138 -18.13 -10.64 9.80
C THR A 138 -19.15 -10.35 8.72
N TYR A 139 -18.92 -9.28 7.97
CA TYR A 139 -19.77 -8.88 6.85
C TYR A 139 -19.92 -10.04 5.86
N TYR A 140 -21.15 -10.37 5.55
CA TYR A 140 -21.53 -11.36 4.55
C TYR A 140 -22.59 -10.74 3.66
N SER A 141 -22.35 -10.81 2.36
CA SER A 141 -23.28 -10.37 1.33
C SER A 141 -23.35 -11.42 0.23
N ASP A 142 -24.57 -11.72 -0.19
CA ASP A 142 -24.87 -12.51 -1.38
C ASP A 142 -25.95 -11.84 -2.23
N SER A 143 -26.52 -12.54 -3.20
CA SER A 143 -27.55 -11.97 -4.08
C SER A 143 -28.89 -11.68 -3.38
N VAL A 144 -29.08 -12.16 -2.14
CA VAL A 144 -30.35 -12.11 -1.42
C VAL A 144 -30.25 -11.28 -0.14
N ASN A 145 -29.15 -11.41 0.59
CA ASN A 145 -29.00 -10.86 1.95
C ASN A 145 -27.63 -10.21 2.14
N THR A 146 -27.62 -9.10 2.88
CA THR A 146 -26.41 -8.48 3.45
C THR A 146 -26.56 -8.43 4.97
N THR A 147 -25.61 -8.99 5.70
CA THR A 147 -25.66 -9.07 7.17
C THR A 147 -24.27 -9.23 7.79
N TYR A 148 -24.17 -9.22 9.12
CA TYR A 148 -22.98 -9.61 9.85
C TYR A 148 -23.23 -10.96 10.53
N LEU A 149 -22.40 -11.96 10.21
CA LEU A 149 -22.61 -13.32 10.72
C LEU A 149 -22.21 -13.41 12.20
N PRO A 150 -23.09 -13.95 13.08
CA PRO A 150 -22.71 -14.27 14.45
C PRO A 150 -21.80 -15.51 14.47
N ARG A 151 -21.08 -15.69 15.59
CA ARG A 151 -20.14 -16.81 15.79
C ARG A 151 -20.78 -18.18 15.51
N LYS A 152 -22.02 -18.36 15.96
CA LYS A 152 -22.86 -19.53 15.64
C LYS A 152 -24.00 -19.07 14.76
N SER A 153 -23.77 -19.08 13.45
CA SER A 153 -24.80 -18.76 12.46
C SER A 153 -25.48 -20.05 12.00
N ASN A 154 -26.81 -20.07 12.09
CA ASN A 154 -27.65 -21.08 11.44
C ASN A 154 -28.28 -20.53 10.15
N THR A 155 -27.90 -19.31 9.73
CA THR A 155 -28.42 -18.68 8.53
C THR A 155 -28.01 -19.50 7.31
N PRO A 156 -28.96 -19.99 6.48
CA PRO A 156 -28.63 -20.63 5.23
C PRO A 156 -27.83 -19.67 4.34
N LEU A 157 -26.63 -20.06 3.93
CA LEU A 157 -25.77 -19.26 3.07
C LEU A 157 -25.98 -19.71 1.63
N SER A 158 -26.28 -18.77 0.73
CA SER A 158 -26.41 -19.08 -0.71
C SER A 158 -25.04 -19.27 -1.40
N ILE A 159 -23.99 -18.66 -0.83
CA ILE A 159 -22.59 -18.86 -1.23
C ILE A 159 -21.71 -19.10 0.01
N PRO A 160 -20.57 -19.79 -0.11
CA PRO A 160 -19.61 -19.89 0.99
C PRO A 160 -19.11 -18.52 1.45
N ILE A 161 -18.79 -18.38 2.74
CA ILE A 161 -18.33 -17.11 3.32
C ILE A 161 -17.09 -16.58 2.59
N TYR A 162 -16.12 -17.44 2.31
CA TYR A 162 -14.91 -17.06 1.58
C TYR A 162 -15.19 -16.47 0.18
N LYS A 163 -16.27 -16.89 -0.50
CA LYS A 163 -16.71 -16.28 -1.77
C LYS A 163 -17.38 -14.93 -1.58
N SER A 164 -18.12 -14.75 -0.49
CA SER A 164 -18.65 -13.44 -0.12
C SER A 164 -17.53 -12.43 0.15
N ILE A 165 -16.47 -12.86 0.87
CA ILE A 165 -15.26 -12.06 1.11
C ILE A 165 -14.57 -11.73 -0.22
N GLU A 166 -14.38 -12.71 -1.11
CA GLU A 166 -13.77 -12.48 -2.42
C GLU A 166 -14.59 -11.46 -3.24
N ASN A 167 -15.91 -11.58 -3.29
CA ASN A 167 -16.76 -10.63 -4.01
C ASN A 167 -16.63 -9.21 -3.43
N LEU A 168 -16.62 -9.08 -2.09
CA LEU A 168 -16.43 -7.81 -1.40
C LEU A 168 -15.09 -7.16 -1.75
N ASP A 169 -14.00 -7.93 -1.70
CA ASP A 169 -12.66 -7.43 -2.03
C ASP A 169 -12.55 -7.06 -3.50
N ARG A 170 -13.12 -7.88 -4.40
CA ARG A 170 -13.13 -7.63 -5.84
C ARG A 170 -13.89 -6.36 -6.22
N GLU A 171 -14.99 -6.03 -5.54
CA GLU A 171 -15.70 -4.75 -5.70
C GLU A 171 -14.75 -3.57 -5.40
N GLY A 172 -14.04 -3.62 -4.27
CA GLY A 172 -13.04 -2.61 -3.91
C GLY A 172 -11.86 -2.55 -4.91
N MET A 173 -11.35 -3.70 -5.34
CA MET A 173 -10.28 -3.79 -6.34
C MET A 173 -10.71 -3.18 -7.67
N THR A 174 -11.92 -3.45 -8.15
CA THR A 174 -12.45 -2.86 -9.39
C THR A 174 -12.52 -1.34 -9.30
N ILE A 175 -13.03 -0.80 -8.20
CA ILE A 175 -13.08 0.65 -7.98
C ILE A 175 -11.68 1.29 -7.99
N ILE A 176 -10.69 0.60 -7.39
CA ILE A 176 -9.28 1.03 -7.42
C ILE A 176 -8.73 0.98 -8.85
N GLU A 177 -9.03 -0.05 -9.65
CA GLU A 177 -8.61 -0.14 -11.06
C GLU A 177 -9.25 0.95 -11.94
N GLU A 178 -10.47 1.37 -11.61
CA GLU A 178 -11.17 2.51 -12.22
C GLU A 178 -10.61 3.87 -11.76
N MET A 179 -9.66 3.87 -10.81
CA MET A 179 -9.01 5.04 -10.24
C MET A 179 -10.00 6.07 -9.65
N ASN A 180 -11.13 5.60 -9.08
CA ASN A 180 -12.19 6.48 -8.62
C ASN A 180 -12.13 6.69 -7.09
N HIS A 181 -11.45 7.76 -6.65
CA HIS A 181 -11.28 8.09 -5.23
C HIS A 181 -12.60 8.22 -4.46
N LYS A 182 -13.59 8.91 -5.04
CA LYS A 182 -14.90 9.14 -4.42
C LYS A 182 -15.71 7.85 -4.28
N GLU A 183 -15.71 7.02 -5.30
CA GLU A 183 -16.42 5.73 -5.25
C GLU A 183 -15.74 4.79 -4.25
N PHE A 184 -14.41 4.86 -4.10
CA PHE A 184 -13.70 4.08 -3.08
C PHE A 184 -14.14 4.47 -1.65
N HIS A 185 -14.29 5.76 -1.36
CA HIS A 185 -14.87 6.25 -0.10
C HIS A 185 -16.31 5.79 0.11
N THR A 186 -17.12 5.81 -0.96
CA THR A 186 -18.51 5.35 -0.93
C THR A 186 -18.59 3.87 -0.60
N TYR A 187 -17.76 3.05 -1.25
CA TYR A 187 -17.60 1.62 -0.98
C TYR A 187 -17.18 1.36 0.47
N LEU A 188 -16.11 2.00 0.95
CA LEU A 188 -15.64 1.83 2.33
C LEU A 188 -16.72 2.25 3.34
N SER A 189 -17.46 3.31 3.05
CA SER A 189 -18.54 3.80 3.90
C SER A 189 -19.71 2.82 3.98
N LYS A 190 -20.08 2.21 2.86
CA LYS A 190 -21.17 1.23 2.73
C LYS A 190 -20.82 -0.12 3.35
N THR A 191 -19.65 -0.66 3.03
CA THR A 191 -19.29 -2.04 3.37
C THR A 191 -18.52 -2.14 4.69
N LYS A 192 -17.87 -1.05 5.10
CA LYS A 192 -16.90 -1.03 6.21
C LYS A 192 -15.79 -2.07 6.05
N ASN A 193 -15.45 -2.45 4.81
CA ASN A 193 -14.39 -3.44 4.57
C ASN A 193 -13.11 -3.03 5.30
N THR A 194 -12.50 -3.99 5.98
CA THR A 194 -11.34 -3.81 6.86
C THR A 194 -10.03 -3.77 6.08
N ILE A 195 -10.06 -3.16 4.89
CA ILE A 195 -8.86 -2.80 4.11
C ILE A 195 -8.03 -1.89 4.98
N CYS A 196 -6.90 -2.40 5.44
CA CYS A 196 -6.11 -1.70 6.42
C CYS A 196 -5.48 -0.46 5.73
N GLY A 197 -4.92 -0.61 4.52
CA GLY A 197 -4.22 0.44 3.77
C GLY A 197 -5.14 1.36 2.98
N ARG A 198 -6.41 1.49 3.39
CA ARG A 198 -7.40 2.34 2.70
C ARG A 198 -6.95 3.79 2.53
N HIS A 199 -6.21 4.35 3.50
CA HIS A 199 -5.73 5.73 3.43
C HIS A 199 -4.52 5.88 2.49
N PRO A 200 -3.47 5.02 2.56
CA PRO A 200 -2.47 4.93 1.51
C PRO A 200 -3.04 4.80 0.09
N ILE A 201 -4.03 3.93 -0.09
CA ILE A 201 -4.73 3.76 -1.38
C ILE A 201 -5.47 5.05 -1.77
N GLY A 202 -6.21 5.67 -0.83
CA GLY A 202 -6.91 6.94 -1.08
C GLY A 202 -5.97 8.07 -1.48
N VAL A 203 -4.79 8.15 -0.86
CA VAL A 203 -3.72 9.08 -1.25
C VAL A 203 -3.23 8.78 -2.67
N LEU A 204 -2.93 7.52 -3.02
CA LEU A 204 -2.52 7.14 -4.38
C LEU A 204 -3.55 7.57 -5.43
N LEU A 205 -4.83 7.26 -5.20
CA LEU A 205 -5.93 7.63 -6.11
C LEU A 205 -5.99 9.15 -6.28
N SER A 206 -5.93 9.90 -5.17
CA SER A 206 -5.86 11.36 -5.20
C SER A 206 -4.62 11.91 -5.91
N THR A 207 -3.47 11.22 -5.80
CA THR A 207 -2.24 11.60 -6.51
C THR A 207 -2.39 11.47 -8.02
N ILE A 208 -3.00 10.38 -8.48
CA ILE A 208 -3.27 10.14 -9.91
C ILE A 208 -4.27 11.19 -10.44
N ASP A 209 -5.34 11.47 -9.70
CA ASP A 209 -6.30 12.52 -10.05
C ASP A 209 -5.62 13.89 -10.18
N ALA A 210 -4.72 14.23 -9.25
CA ALA A 210 -3.97 15.49 -9.29
C ALA A 210 -3.05 15.59 -10.54
N LEU A 211 -2.46 14.48 -10.98
CA LEU A 211 -1.65 14.42 -12.19
C LEU A 211 -2.49 14.63 -13.44
N GLN A 212 -3.62 13.92 -13.56
CA GLN A 212 -4.51 14.03 -14.72
C GLN A 212 -5.07 15.45 -14.88
N ASN A 213 -5.48 16.09 -13.78
CA ASN A 213 -5.97 17.47 -13.79
C ASN A 213 -4.86 18.49 -14.12
N SER A 214 -3.58 18.15 -13.91
CA SER A 214 -2.44 19.01 -14.24
C SER A 214 -2.01 18.87 -15.71
N GLN A 215 -2.26 17.71 -16.33
CA GLN A 215 -1.83 17.37 -17.69
C GLN A 215 -2.81 17.78 -18.80
N GLU A 216 -4.00 18.31 -18.49
CA GLU A 216 -4.95 18.87 -19.48
C GLU A 216 -4.40 20.05 -20.33
N LYS A 217 -3.12 20.45 -20.17
CA LYS A 217 -2.53 21.62 -20.85
C LYS A 217 -1.37 21.39 -21.82
N THR A 218 -0.86 20.18 -22.00
CA THR A 218 0.23 19.94 -22.97
C THR A 218 0.17 18.53 -23.52
N VAL A 219 -0.46 18.36 -24.68
CA VAL A 219 -0.30 17.16 -25.51
C VAL A 219 0.81 17.47 -26.51
N THR A 220 1.97 16.86 -26.32
CA THR A 220 2.96 16.67 -27.39
C THR A 220 3.05 15.17 -27.63
N GLU A 221 2.79 14.76 -28.87
CA GLU A 221 2.94 13.39 -29.33
C GLU A 221 4.44 13.03 -29.30
N GLU A 222 4.84 12.06 -28.49
CA GLU A 222 6.18 11.46 -28.58
C GLU A 222 6.10 10.06 -29.21
N GLU A 223 6.98 9.83 -30.19
CA GLU A 223 7.18 8.57 -30.90
C GLU A 223 8.05 7.61 -30.08
N GLY A 224 7.69 6.31 -30.09
CA GLY A 224 8.48 5.25 -29.43
C GLY A 224 7.74 4.45 -28.35
N LYS A 225 6.40 4.48 -28.31
CA LYS A 225 5.62 3.79 -27.27
C LYS A 225 5.82 2.27 -27.31
N PRO A 226 5.99 1.62 -26.14
CA PRO A 226 6.02 0.17 -26.07
C PRO A 226 4.68 -0.41 -26.55
N ASN A 227 4.73 -1.51 -27.32
CA ASN A 227 3.55 -2.21 -27.82
C ASN A 227 2.91 -3.02 -26.67
N LEU A 228 2.13 -2.34 -25.83
CA LEU A 228 1.39 -2.91 -24.72
C LEU A 228 -0.09 -3.11 -25.11
N PRO A 229 -0.78 -4.13 -24.57
CA PRO A 229 -2.15 -4.46 -24.94
C PRO A 229 -3.21 -3.51 -24.33
N PHE A 230 -2.83 -2.28 -24.00
CA PHE A 230 -3.68 -1.27 -23.39
C PHE A 230 -3.24 0.14 -23.79
N ASP A 231 -4.12 1.12 -23.57
CA ASP A 231 -3.85 2.53 -23.85
C ASP A 231 -2.69 3.05 -22.97
N THR A 232 -1.52 3.21 -23.57
CA THR A 232 -0.31 3.71 -22.92
C THR A 232 -0.28 5.24 -22.80
N THR A 233 -1.35 5.93 -23.19
CA THR A 233 -1.49 7.39 -23.08
C THR A 233 -2.15 7.81 -21.76
N LYS A 234 -2.63 6.85 -20.97
CA LYS A 234 -3.38 7.10 -19.73
C LYS A 234 -2.81 6.30 -18.57
N PRO A 235 -2.91 6.84 -17.34
CA PRO A 235 -2.69 6.06 -16.13
C PRO A 235 -3.54 4.79 -16.10
N ARG A 236 -3.02 3.74 -15.47
CA ARG A 236 -3.74 2.49 -15.24
C ARG A 236 -3.30 1.84 -13.94
N ILE A 237 -4.25 1.33 -13.17
CA ILE A 237 -4.00 0.39 -12.09
C ILE A 237 -4.50 -0.99 -12.50
N ARG A 238 -3.75 -2.05 -12.17
CA ARG A 238 -4.19 -3.42 -12.42
C ARG A 238 -3.74 -4.37 -11.32
N PHE A 239 -4.68 -5.11 -10.74
CA PHE A 239 -4.37 -6.22 -9.85
C PHE A 239 -3.88 -7.44 -10.65
N VAL A 240 -2.83 -8.07 -10.15
CA VAL A 240 -2.18 -9.24 -10.76
C VAL A 240 -2.43 -10.52 -9.95
N HIS A 241 -2.72 -10.40 -8.66
CA HIS A 241 -3.00 -11.54 -7.80
C HIS A 241 -3.99 -11.19 -6.70
N TYR A 242 -4.75 -12.21 -6.26
CA TYR A 242 -5.62 -12.17 -5.09
C TYR A 242 -5.55 -13.52 -4.41
N SER A 243 -5.48 -13.52 -3.08
CA SER A 243 -5.54 -14.72 -2.26
C SER A 243 -6.16 -14.41 -0.90
N GLN A 244 -6.49 -15.46 -0.16
CA GLN A 244 -6.96 -15.40 1.22
C GLN A 244 -6.05 -16.30 2.05
N SER A 245 -5.72 -15.90 3.27
CA SER A 245 -4.91 -16.71 4.20
C SER A 245 -5.49 -18.11 4.42
N SER A 246 -6.82 -18.22 4.36
CA SER A 246 -7.59 -19.46 4.46
C SER A 246 -9.01 -19.24 3.93
N GLN A 247 -9.66 -20.30 3.47
CA GLN A 247 -11.07 -20.24 3.10
C GLN A 247 -11.96 -20.34 4.34
N VAL A 248 -12.62 -19.24 4.70
CA VAL A 248 -13.61 -19.17 5.78
C VAL A 248 -14.84 -19.98 5.41
N THR A 249 -15.20 -20.95 6.25
CA THR A 249 -16.37 -21.83 6.04
C THR A 249 -17.42 -21.66 7.12
N ARG A 250 -17.03 -21.17 8.30
CA ARG A 250 -17.90 -21.00 9.47
C ARG A 250 -17.82 -19.60 10.07
N GLY A 251 -18.84 -19.23 10.84
CA GLY A 251 -18.94 -17.92 11.52
C GLY A 251 -17.89 -17.66 12.61
N ASP A 252 -17.20 -18.71 13.06
CA ASP A 252 -16.10 -18.64 14.03
C ASP A 252 -14.70 -18.80 13.43
N ASP A 253 -14.60 -18.99 12.11
CA ASP A 253 -13.34 -18.92 11.37
C ASP A 253 -12.87 -17.46 11.22
N SER A 254 -11.66 -17.26 10.70
CA SER A 254 -11.16 -15.94 10.32
C SER A 254 -10.16 -16.05 9.17
N SER A 255 -10.04 -15.00 8.36
CA SER A 255 -9.02 -14.89 7.31
C SER A 255 -8.58 -13.44 7.11
N VAL A 256 -7.45 -13.27 6.43
CA VAL A 256 -7.01 -12.00 5.85
C VAL A 256 -6.87 -12.19 4.35
N SER A 257 -7.33 -11.22 3.57
CA SER A 257 -7.18 -11.20 2.12
C SER A 257 -5.94 -10.42 1.69
N TYR A 258 -5.27 -10.91 0.65
CA TYR A 258 -4.07 -10.29 0.08
C TYR A 258 -4.29 -10.03 -1.41
N ALA A 259 -3.88 -8.85 -1.88
CA ALA A 259 -3.91 -8.50 -3.28
C ALA A 259 -2.65 -7.74 -3.68
N SER A 260 -2.18 -7.95 -4.91
CA SER A 260 -1.04 -7.22 -5.45
C SER A 260 -1.42 -6.56 -6.77
N ALA A 261 -1.00 -5.32 -6.97
CA ALA A 261 -1.28 -4.54 -8.17
C ALA A 261 -0.02 -3.79 -8.64
N TYR A 262 -0.05 -3.36 -9.90
CA TYR A 262 0.89 -2.36 -10.41
C TYR A 262 0.14 -1.12 -10.90
N VAL A 263 0.84 0.00 -10.89
CA VAL A 263 0.42 1.26 -11.52
C VAL A 263 1.30 1.48 -12.75
N TYR A 264 0.69 1.77 -13.88
CA TYR A 264 1.35 2.29 -15.07
C TYR A 264 1.00 3.76 -15.21
N LEU A 265 2.01 4.61 -15.38
CA LEU A 265 1.85 6.02 -15.72
C LEU A 265 2.49 6.25 -17.09
N PRO A 266 1.81 7.02 -17.97
CA PRO A 266 2.28 7.32 -19.32
C PRO A 266 3.48 8.27 -19.32
#